data_AF-A0A0D9RI13-F1
#
_entry.id   AF-A0A0D9RI13-F1
#
_cell.length_a   1.000
_cell.length_b   1.000
_cell.length_c   1.000
_cell.angle_alpha   90.00
_cell.angle_beta   90.00
_cell.angle_gamma   90.00
#
_symmetry.space_group_name_H-M   'P 1'
#
loop_
_entity.id
_entity.type
_entity.pdbx_description
1 polymer ?
#
loop_
_entity_poly.entity_id
_entity_poly.type
_entity_poly.pdbx_seq_one_letter_code
_entity_poly.pdbx_strand_id
1 'polypeptide(L)'
;TAWLEHYPKPAAWTLTDLATDVLVCPLRPVERFRDLRPDEVADLFQVTQRVGTVVEKHFHGTSLTFSMQDGPEAGQTVKHVHVHVLPRKAGDFHRNDSIYEKVGLLSLILLFDHGDCRWDDINLMNQVLP
;
A
#
# COMPACT_ATOMS: atom_id res chain seq x y z
N THR A 1 1.42 -16.32 16.92
CA THR A 1 2.86 -16.58 16.72
C THR A 1 3.14 -17.97 16.14
N ALA A 2 2.44 -18.42 15.10
CA ALA A 2 2.67 -19.77 14.51
C ALA A 2 2.57 -19.82 12.97
N TRP A 3 2.44 -18.68 12.28
CA TRP A 3 2.17 -18.63 10.84
C TRP A 3 3.43 -18.51 9.95
N LEU A 4 4.61 -18.34 10.55
CA LEU A 4 5.86 -18.07 9.81
C LEU A 4 6.75 -19.31 9.56
N GLU A 5 6.41 -20.48 10.09
CA GLU A 5 7.30 -21.66 10.03
C GLU A 5 7.18 -22.50 8.75
N HIS A 6 6.15 -22.27 7.93
CA HIS A 6 5.89 -23.10 6.74
C HIS A 6 6.40 -22.52 5.40
N TYR A 7 7.03 -21.35 5.40
CA TYR A 7 7.59 -20.77 4.18
C TYR A 7 9.07 -21.15 4.00
N PRO A 8 9.47 -21.74 2.86
CA PRO A 8 10.87 -22.02 2.59
C PRO A 8 11.65 -20.70 2.57
N LYS A 9 12.70 -20.58 3.40
CA LYS A 9 13.58 -19.41 3.44
C LYS A 9 14.31 -19.28 2.09
N PRO A 10 14.00 -18.27 1.25
CA PRO A 10 14.74 -18.07 0.02
C PRO A 10 16.04 -17.33 0.37
N ALA A 11 17.12 -17.74 -0.29
CA ALA A 11 18.44 -17.16 -0.12
C ALA A 11 18.40 -15.63 -0.38
N ALA A 12 18.89 -14.87 0.59
CA ALA A 12 19.32 -13.47 0.48
C ALA A 12 18.36 -12.51 -0.25
N TRP A 13 17.23 -12.17 0.38
CA TRP A 13 16.53 -10.93 0.07
C TRP A 13 17.36 -9.78 0.64
N THR A 14 17.99 -9.01 -0.25
CA THR A 14 18.55 -7.72 0.17
C THR A 14 17.39 -6.80 0.56
N LEU A 15 17.58 -5.86 1.50
CA LEU A 15 16.54 -4.89 1.90
C LEU A 15 15.98 -4.07 0.71
N THR A 16 16.66 -4.10 -0.44
CA THR A 16 16.22 -3.58 -1.73
C THR A 16 15.15 -4.43 -2.45
N ASP A 17 14.90 -5.67 -2.03
CA ASP A 17 13.91 -6.59 -2.60
C ASP A 17 12.64 -6.75 -1.73
N LEU A 18 12.62 -6.13 -0.55
CA LEU A 18 11.49 -6.18 0.37
C LEU A 18 10.50 -5.04 0.04
N ALA A 19 9.50 -5.43 -0.74
CA ALA A 19 8.19 -4.81 -0.92
C ALA A 19 8.12 -3.27 -0.95
N THR A 20 7.99 -2.74 -2.17
CA THR A 20 7.74 -1.33 -2.47
C THR A 20 6.26 -0.92 -2.33
N ASP A 21 5.44 -1.72 -1.65
CA ASP A 21 3.99 -1.52 -1.53
C ASP A 21 3.66 -0.65 -0.30
N VAL A 22 3.17 0.55 -0.56
CA VAL A 22 2.71 1.50 0.45
C VAL A 22 1.19 1.56 0.45
N LEU A 23 0.56 1.47 1.62
CA LEU A 23 -0.89 1.66 1.75
C LEU A 23 -1.24 3.08 2.15
N VAL A 24 -2.29 3.63 1.56
CA VAL A 24 -2.99 4.82 2.05
C VAL A 24 -4.38 4.42 2.47
N CYS A 25 -4.74 4.69 3.73
CA CYS A 25 -6.03 4.31 4.30
C CYS A 25 -6.71 5.53 4.96
N PRO A 26 -8.05 5.61 4.94
CA PRO A 26 -8.77 6.62 5.71
C PRO A 26 -8.60 6.36 7.21
N LEU A 27 -8.56 7.42 8.02
CA LEU A 27 -8.48 7.30 9.48
C LEU A 27 -9.66 6.50 10.06
N ARG A 28 -10.87 6.76 9.56
CA ARG A 28 -12.06 6.02 9.97
C ARG A 28 -11.95 4.58 9.43
N PRO A 29 -12.04 3.55 10.29
CA PRO A 29 -12.02 2.17 9.82
C PRO A 29 -13.33 1.84 9.11
N VAL A 30 -13.27 1.79 7.79
CA VAL A 30 -14.42 1.50 6.92
C VAL A 30 -14.10 0.29 6.07
N GLU A 31 -14.96 -0.73 6.06
CA GLU A 31 -14.69 -1.99 5.34
C GLU A 31 -14.79 -1.82 3.83
N ARG A 32 -15.81 -1.11 3.34
CA ARG A 32 -16.13 -0.99 1.92
C ARG A 32 -16.02 0.44 1.41
N PHE A 33 -15.56 0.61 0.18
CA PHE A 33 -15.38 1.92 -0.45
C PHE A 33 -16.69 2.72 -0.51
N ARG A 34 -17.81 2.04 -0.76
CA ARG A 34 -19.15 2.65 -0.80
C ARG A 34 -19.60 3.29 0.53
N ASP A 35 -18.97 2.92 1.64
CA ASP A 35 -19.32 3.39 2.99
C ASP A 35 -18.47 4.62 3.42
N LEU A 36 -17.58 5.09 2.54
CA LEU A 36 -16.86 6.35 2.72
C LEU A 36 -17.79 7.54 2.42
N ARG A 37 -17.57 8.63 3.16
CA ARG A 37 -18.20 9.90 2.85
C ARG A 37 -17.48 10.60 1.69
N PRO A 38 -18.14 11.50 0.94
CA PRO A 38 -17.52 12.19 -0.18
C PRO A 38 -16.24 12.97 0.19
N ASP A 39 -16.19 13.55 1.39
CA ASP A 39 -14.98 14.22 1.94
C ASP A 39 -13.82 13.25 2.11
N GLU A 40 -14.09 12.05 2.65
CA GLU A 40 -13.06 11.01 2.85
C GLU A 40 -12.56 10.44 1.53
N VAL A 41 -13.43 10.31 0.52
CA VAL A 41 -13.00 9.86 -0.82
C VAL A 41 -12.07 10.89 -1.44
N ALA A 42 -12.43 12.17 -1.38
CA ALA A 42 -11.60 13.25 -1.91
C ALA A 42 -10.26 13.33 -1.17
N ASP A 43 -10.28 13.14 0.14
CA ASP A 43 -9.09 13.15 0.98
C ASP A 43 -8.14 11.99 0.66
N LEU A 44 -8.69 10.77 0.67
CA LEU A 44 -7.97 9.53 0.38
C LEU A 44 -7.17 9.64 -0.92
N PHE A 45 -7.81 10.05 -2.02
CA PHE A 45 -7.15 10.10 -3.32
C PHE A 45 -6.21 11.31 -3.50
N GLN A 46 -6.44 12.43 -2.80
CA GLN A 46 -5.46 13.54 -2.76
C GLN A 46 -4.18 13.10 -2.06
N VAL A 47 -4.29 12.40 -0.93
CA VAL A 47 -3.13 11.84 -0.24
C VAL A 47 -2.45 10.78 -1.11
N THR A 48 -3.20 9.84 -1.69
CA THR A 48 -2.68 8.81 -2.60
C THR A 48 -1.85 9.42 -3.73
N GLN A 49 -2.31 10.51 -4.35
CA GLN A 49 -1.55 11.20 -5.39
C GLN A 49 -0.20 11.73 -4.88
N ARG A 50 -0.19 12.39 -3.72
CA ARG A 50 1.04 12.96 -3.11
C ARG A 50 2.01 11.86 -2.70
N VAL A 51 1.51 10.80 -2.05
CA VAL A 51 2.29 9.62 -1.66
C VAL A 51 2.88 8.95 -2.90
N GLY A 52 2.10 8.80 -3.97
CA GLY A 52 2.57 8.29 -5.25
C GLY A 52 3.82 8.99 -5.76
N THR A 53 3.82 10.33 -5.79
CA THR A 53 5.00 11.12 -6.21
C THR A 53 6.23 10.86 -5.34
N VAL A 54 6.06 10.78 -4.03
CA VAL A 54 7.17 10.53 -3.09
C VAL A 54 7.71 9.11 -3.25
N VAL A 55 6.81 8.12 -3.31
CA VAL A 55 7.14 6.69 -3.44
C VAL A 55 7.83 6.42 -4.78
N GLU A 56 7.30 6.93 -5.90
CA GLU A 56 7.93 6.80 -7.22
C GLU A 56 9.37 7.33 -7.20
N LYS A 57 9.57 8.54 -6.68
CA LYS A 57 10.90 9.17 -6.61
C LYS A 57 11.84 8.41 -5.68
N HIS A 58 11.37 8.01 -4.49
CA HIS A 58 12.18 7.35 -3.48
C HIS A 58 12.68 5.97 -3.93
N PHE A 59 11.82 5.20 -4.60
CA PHE A 59 12.16 3.87 -5.10
C PHE A 59 12.68 3.86 -6.54
N HIS A 60 12.98 5.03 -7.11
CA HIS A 60 13.47 5.18 -8.49
C HIS A 60 12.55 4.51 -9.52
N GLY A 61 11.23 4.58 -9.29
CA GLY A 61 10.22 4.20 -10.26
C GLY A 61 10.13 5.20 -11.41
N THR A 62 9.52 4.77 -12.51
CA THR A 62 9.19 5.60 -13.67
C THR A 62 7.70 5.64 -13.96
N SER A 63 6.94 4.82 -13.22
CA SER A 63 5.48 4.69 -13.30
C SER A 63 4.95 4.26 -11.93
N LEU A 64 3.63 4.31 -11.74
CA LEU A 64 2.95 3.81 -10.54
C LEU A 64 1.81 2.85 -10.89
N THR A 65 1.55 1.91 -10.00
CA THR A 65 0.29 1.15 -9.95
C THR A 65 -0.46 1.56 -8.68
N PHE A 66 -1.69 2.04 -8.87
CA PHE A 66 -2.64 2.25 -7.78
C PHE A 66 -3.69 1.14 -7.82
N SER A 67 -3.94 0.48 -6.69
CA SER A 67 -4.90 -0.61 -6.62
C SER A 67 -5.73 -0.54 -5.33
N MET A 68 -7.03 -0.81 -5.43
CA MET A 68 -7.94 -0.95 -4.31
C MET A 68 -8.73 -2.24 -4.50
N GLN A 69 -8.68 -3.12 -3.50
CA GLN A 69 -9.44 -4.37 -3.49
C GLN A 69 -10.64 -4.18 -2.55
N ASP A 70 -11.80 -3.83 -3.12
CA ASP A 70 -13.03 -3.55 -2.36
C ASP A 70 -13.90 -4.81 -2.22
N GLY A 71 -13.72 -5.54 -1.12
CA GLY A 71 -14.45 -6.76 -0.78
C GLY A 71 -13.63 -8.06 -0.96
N PRO A 72 -14.06 -9.17 -0.34
CA PRO A 72 -13.31 -10.43 -0.34
C PRO A 72 -13.04 -10.98 -1.75
N GLU A 73 -14.03 -10.91 -2.64
CA GLU A 73 -13.92 -11.40 -4.02
C GLU A 73 -12.99 -10.56 -4.89
N ALA A 74 -12.69 -9.32 -4.47
CA ALA A 74 -11.69 -8.47 -5.10
C ALA A 74 -10.26 -8.71 -4.58
N GLY A 75 -10.11 -9.60 -3.58
CA GLY A 75 -8.82 -9.91 -2.94
C GLY A 75 -8.60 -9.23 -1.58
N GLN A 76 -9.60 -8.52 -1.03
CA GLN A 76 -9.44 -7.82 0.24
C GLN A 76 -9.17 -8.79 1.40
N THR A 77 -8.01 -8.66 2.04
CA THR A 77 -7.60 -9.49 3.19
C THR A 77 -7.89 -8.82 4.53
N VAL A 78 -7.75 -7.50 4.60
CA VAL A 78 -8.05 -6.67 5.78
C VAL A 78 -9.33 -5.87 5.54
N LYS A 79 -10.28 -5.93 6.48
CA LYS A 79 -11.58 -5.25 6.43
C LYS A 79 -11.51 -3.75 6.69
N HIS A 80 -10.63 -3.07 5.97
CA HIS A 80 -10.45 -1.62 5.98
C HIS A 80 -10.07 -1.19 4.56
N VAL A 81 -10.75 -0.19 3.99
CA VAL A 81 -10.41 0.38 2.69
C VAL A 81 -8.97 0.89 2.73
N HIS A 82 -8.19 0.49 1.73
CA HIS A 82 -6.84 0.99 1.52
C HIS A 82 -6.53 1.01 0.03
N VAL A 83 -5.67 1.95 -0.35
CA VAL A 83 -5.10 2.03 -1.70
C VAL A 83 -3.65 1.61 -1.63
N HIS A 84 -3.30 0.57 -2.38
CA HIS A 84 -1.91 0.20 -2.63
C HIS A 84 -1.29 1.19 -3.61
N VAL A 85 -0.08 1.64 -3.29
CA VAL A 85 0.75 2.53 -4.11
C VAL A 85 2.05 1.80 -4.38
N LEU A 86 2.20 1.28 -5.60
CA LEU A 86 3.37 0.50 -6.00
C LEU A 86 4.16 1.26 -7.07
N PRO A 87 5.42 1.64 -6.82
CA PRO A 87 6.30 2.18 -7.83
C PRO A 87 6.69 1.07 -8.81
N ARG A 88 6.73 1.43 -10.09
CA ARG A 88 6.96 0.53 -11.22
C ARG A 88 8.19 0.99 -12.01
N LYS A 89 8.89 0.04 -12.61
CA LYS A 89 10.03 0.29 -13.51
C LYS A 89 10.02 -0.70 -14.66
N ALA A 90 10.67 -0.34 -15.77
CA ALA A 90 10.79 -1.25 -16.90
C ALA A 90 11.43 -2.58 -16.47
N GLY A 91 10.79 -3.69 -16.80
CA GLY A 91 11.28 -5.04 -16.49
C GLY A 91 11.10 -5.49 -15.04
N ASP A 92 10.32 -4.76 -14.22
CA ASP A 92 10.00 -5.19 -12.85
C ASP A 92 9.20 -6.50 -12.78
N PHE A 93 8.36 -6.75 -13.79
CA PHE A 93 7.66 -8.02 -13.97
C PHE A 93 7.79 -8.52 -15.40
N HIS A 94 7.97 -9.84 -15.56
CA HIS A 94 7.93 -10.49 -16.88
C HIS A 94 6.53 -10.39 -17.51
N ARG A 95 5.47 -10.46 -16.70
CA ARG A 95 4.08 -10.19 -17.10
C ARG A 95 3.53 -9.09 -16.19
N ASN A 96 3.02 -8.02 -16.77
CA ASN A 96 2.58 -6.86 -16.00
C ASN A 96 1.52 -7.21 -14.93
N ASP A 97 0.60 -8.13 -15.25
CA ASP A 97 -0.47 -8.53 -14.32
C ASP A 97 0.00 -9.47 -13.19
N SER A 98 1.24 -9.96 -13.22
CA SER A 98 1.81 -10.70 -12.08
C SER A 98 1.98 -9.83 -10.83
N ILE A 99 1.82 -8.51 -10.96
CA ILE A 99 1.78 -7.59 -9.82
C ILE A 99 0.67 -7.94 -8.82
N TYR A 100 -0.49 -8.44 -9.29
CA TYR A 100 -1.62 -8.76 -8.41
C TYR A 100 -1.35 -9.96 -7.50
N GLU A 101 -0.40 -10.82 -7.84
CA GLU A 101 0.08 -11.88 -6.94
C GLU A 101 0.97 -11.33 -5.81
N LYS A 102 1.46 -10.08 -5.96
CA LYS A 102 2.36 -9.42 -5.01
C LYS A 102 1.70 -8.37 -4.14
N VAL A 103 0.58 -7.80 -4.59
CA VAL A 103 -0.26 -6.90 -3.80
C VAL A 103 -0.64 -7.59 -2.48
N GLY A 104 -0.29 -6.99 -1.34
CA GLY A 104 -0.65 -7.52 -0.01
C GLY A 104 0.25 -8.61 0.59
N LEU A 105 1.36 -9.00 -0.06
CA LEU A 105 2.30 -9.99 0.51
C LEU A 105 3.24 -9.41 1.58
N LEU A 106 3.49 -8.09 1.55
CA LEU A 106 4.25 -7.31 2.53
C LEU A 106 3.89 -5.84 2.24
N SER A 107 3.12 -5.19 3.10
CA SER A 107 2.72 -3.80 2.89
C SER A 107 3.18 -2.92 4.05
N LEU A 108 3.79 -1.78 3.74
CA LEU A 108 4.06 -0.73 4.70
C LEU A 108 2.83 0.19 4.75
N ILE A 109 2.17 0.24 5.90
CA ILE A 109 0.94 1.02 6.06
C ILE A 109 1.29 2.46 6.44
N LEU A 110 0.83 3.43 5.65
CA LEU A 110 0.85 4.84 6.03
C LEU A 110 -0.60 5.33 6.21
N LEU A 111 -0.95 5.62 7.46
CA LEU A 111 -2.20 6.30 7.80
C LEU A 111 -1.99 7.80 7.64
N PHE A 112 -2.88 8.48 6.91
CA PHE A 112 -2.78 9.92 6.67
C PHE A 112 -4.13 10.59 6.90
N ASP A 113 -4.06 11.84 7.34
CA ASP A 113 -5.17 12.78 7.45
C ASP A 113 -4.71 14.14 6.93
N HIS A 114 -5.40 14.70 5.94
CA HIS A 114 -5.08 16.02 5.42
C HIS A 114 -5.31 17.14 6.45
N GLY A 115 -6.05 16.86 7.53
CA GLY A 115 -6.35 17.81 8.60
C GLY A 115 -5.13 18.36 9.34
N ASP A 116 -4.05 17.57 9.51
CA ASP A 116 -2.97 17.91 10.47
C ASP A 116 -1.53 17.67 9.96
N CYS A 117 -1.30 17.25 8.71
CA CYS A 117 0.07 16.93 8.26
C CYS A 117 0.95 18.18 8.03
N ARG A 118 1.70 18.60 9.06
CA ARG A 118 3.05 19.18 8.86
C ARG A 118 3.98 18.05 8.41
N TRP A 119 4.62 18.23 7.27
CA TRP A 119 5.44 17.22 6.58
C TRP A 119 6.70 16.77 7.35
N ASP A 120 7.07 17.48 8.42
CA ASP A 120 8.22 17.14 9.25
C ASP A 120 7.96 15.93 10.17
N ASP A 121 6.70 15.50 10.32
CA ASP A 121 6.28 14.41 11.22
C ASP A 121 5.93 13.10 10.47
N ILE A 122 6.39 12.90 9.23
CA ILE A 122 6.28 11.59 8.54
C ILE A 122 7.17 10.59 9.26
N ASN A 123 6.63 10.03 10.35
CA ASN A 123 7.16 8.83 10.96
C ASN A 123 6.64 7.67 10.13
N LEU A 124 7.56 6.94 9.48
CA LEU A 124 7.33 5.59 8.97
C LEU A 124 6.94 4.70 10.15
N MET A 125 5.69 4.77 10.58
CA MET A 125 5.17 3.89 11.62
C MET A 125 4.87 2.54 10.98
N ASN A 126 5.78 1.59 11.19
CA ASN A 126 5.54 0.16 11.01
C ASN A 126 4.43 -0.29 11.98
N GLN A 127 3.16 -0.03 11.66
CA GLN A 127 2.05 -0.65 12.37
C GLN A 127 1.53 -1.81 11.53
N VAL A 128 1.89 -3.02 11.97
CA VAL A 128 1.24 -4.26 11.56
C VAL A 128 -0.14 -4.24 12.22
N LEU A 129 -1.20 -4.11 11.42
CA LEU A 129 -2.57 -4.31 11.93
C LEU A 129 -2.73 -5.77 12.40
N PRO A 130 -3.45 -6.02 13.51
CA PRO A 130 -3.58 -7.33 14.15
C PRO A 130 -4.27 -8.39 13.30
#